data_AF-A0A1S0TT42-F1
#
_entry.id   AF-A0A1S0TT42-F1
#
_cell.length_a   1.000
_cell.length_b   1.000
_cell.length_c   1.000
_cell.angle_alpha   90.00
_cell.angle_beta   90.00
_cell.angle_gamma   90.00
#
_symmetry.space_group_name_H-M   'P 1'
#
loop_
_entity.id
_entity.type
_entity.pdbx_description
1 polymer ?
#
loop_
_entity_poly.entity_id
_entity_poly.type
_entity_poly.pdbx_seq_one_letter_code
_entity_poly.pdbx_strand_id
1 'polypeptide(L)'
;MVEECNHTTVTAWKTSELEPQPGPSGVRKRTLTSFDEWAEHLNKQRLLFIENEQIDYLTIEERKVLYTACQVVPTVDPSYVYNLITTKYMSSIETIVEHLFRDNYPTIKQRIRRECMELRRKAYLGENGEPFDFVQFLTIYPNPEILFEKKRKTDEIYMKHAMAFLSRKFEQYDMKFLKKVFTNCKKQLLPAYRILKKHAEAFAKGENAPHFITNARIKVKFRRISDSGKVPEYPDSLDELFFREAQYCLHEDEILNYKANHAAKRKEALEHAERNGLLKGCIICCEDRYLDEDMIKCNNGNHEFCKDCVKQHAEAQIGDGSFNF
;
A
#
# COMPACT_ATOMS: atom_id res chain seq x y z
N MET A 1 -39.51 66.72 8.59
CA MET A 1 -39.61 65.79 9.74
C MET A 1 -38.75 64.59 9.41
N VAL A 2 -37.49 64.64 9.85
CA VAL A 2 -36.94 63.87 11.00
C VAL A 2 -36.48 62.48 10.54
N GLU A 3 -35.15 62.38 10.36
CA GLU A 3 -34.24 61.27 10.72
C GLU A 3 -34.47 59.90 10.02
N GLU A 4 -33.46 59.09 9.70
CA GLU A 4 -32.21 58.81 10.41
C GLU A 4 -31.21 58.08 9.49
N CYS A 5 -29.98 57.99 9.94
CA CYS A 5 -28.80 57.52 9.22
C CYS A 5 -28.50 56.03 9.51
N ASN A 6 -27.74 55.41 8.60
CA ASN A 6 -26.74 54.34 8.81
C ASN A 6 -27.08 52.83 8.75
N HIS A 7 -26.06 52.17 8.19
CA HIS A 7 -25.58 50.78 8.34
C HIS A 7 -25.97 49.72 7.30
N THR A 8 -25.07 49.61 6.33
CA THR A 8 -24.46 48.39 5.78
C THR A 8 -24.85 47.08 6.46
N THR A 9 -25.48 46.17 5.70
CA THR A 9 -25.41 44.73 5.96
C THR A 9 -25.19 43.95 4.67
N VAL A 10 -23.98 43.39 4.59
CA VAL A 10 -23.61 42.29 3.71
C VAL A 10 -24.50 41.10 4.05
N THR A 11 -25.25 40.58 3.08
CA THR A 11 -25.91 39.28 3.17
C THR A 11 -25.44 38.45 1.98
N ALA A 12 -24.37 37.68 2.20
CA ALA A 12 -24.45 36.25 2.47
C ALA A 12 -24.93 35.47 1.24
N TRP A 13 -23.99 35.24 0.33
CA TRP A 13 -24.13 34.22 -0.70
C TRP A 13 -24.27 32.88 0.00
N LYS A 14 -25.44 32.27 -0.14
CA LYS A 14 -25.69 30.88 0.26
C LYS A 14 -24.68 30.00 -0.46
N THR A 15 -23.81 29.38 0.31
CA THR A 15 -22.96 28.28 -0.12
C THR A 15 -23.83 27.15 -0.62
N SER A 16 -23.61 26.82 -1.89
CA SER A 16 -24.16 25.68 -2.60
C SER A 16 -23.81 24.37 -1.89
N GLU A 17 -24.79 23.48 -1.83
CA GLU A 17 -24.59 22.05 -1.62
C GLU A 17 -23.71 21.53 -2.77
N LEU A 18 -22.43 21.30 -2.49
CA LEU A 18 -21.51 20.67 -3.43
C LEU A 18 -21.72 19.16 -3.35
N GLU A 19 -22.31 18.62 -4.41
CA GLU A 19 -22.36 17.19 -4.68
C GLU A 19 -20.95 16.55 -4.58
N PRO A 20 -20.86 15.28 -4.14
CA PRO A 20 -19.58 14.59 -4.00
C PRO A 20 -18.94 14.38 -5.37
N GLN A 21 -17.86 15.12 -5.62
CA GLN A 21 -17.00 14.97 -6.79
C GLN A 21 -16.52 13.51 -6.94
N PRO A 22 -16.67 12.88 -8.12
CA PRO A 22 -16.06 11.59 -8.39
C PRO A 22 -14.54 11.72 -8.37
N GLY A 23 -13.88 10.78 -7.68
CA GLY A 23 -12.42 10.74 -7.61
C GLY A 23 -11.78 10.65 -9.01
N PRO A 24 -10.48 11.00 -9.14
CA PRO A 24 -9.82 11.11 -10.43
C PRO A 24 -9.81 9.76 -11.14
N SER A 25 -10.77 9.60 -12.05
CA SER A 25 -10.89 8.49 -12.99
C SER A 25 -9.94 8.79 -14.13
N GLY A 26 -8.67 8.47 -13.94
CA GLY A 26 -7.63 8.88 -14.89
C GLY A 26 -6.28 8.20 -14.68
N VAL A 27 -6.26 6.97 -14.15
CA VAL A 27 -5.03 6.17 -14.18
C VAL A 27 -4.92 5.55 -15.56
N ARG A 28 -4.07 6.14 -16.40
CA ARG A 28 -3.57 5.50 -17.64
C ARG A 28 -3.12 4.08 -17.30
N LYS A 29 -3.81 3.09 -17.87
CA LYS A 29 -3.39 1.68 -17.87
C LYS A 29 -2.01 1.56 -18.52
N ARG A 30 -0.96 1.44 -17.70
CA ARG A 30 0.41 1.01 -18.04
C ARG A 30 1.09 0.71 -16.70
N THR A 31 1.42 -0.51 -16.29
CA THR A 31 1.48 -1.81 -16.94
C THR A 31 0.92 -2.78 -15.88
N LEU A 32 -0.36 -3.13 -15.97
CA LEU A 32 -0.82 -4.32 -15.26
C LEU A 32 -0.15 -5.48 -16.00
N THR A 33 0.96 -5.99 -15.48
CA THR A 33 1.27 -7.38 -15.78
C THR A 33 0.05 -8.15 -15.29
N SER A 34 -0.70 -8.74 -16.22
CA SER A 34 -2.02 -9.28 -15.88
C SER A 34 -1.83 -10.39 -14.84
N PHE A 35 -2.88 -10.70 -14.06
CA PHE A 35 -2.86 -11.87 -13.18
C PHE A 35 -2.38 -13.13 -13.93
N ASP A 36 -2.68 -13.21 -15.23
CA ASP A 36 -2.32 -14.31 -16.11
C ASP A 36 -0.81 -14.36 -16.42
N GLU A 37 -0.14 -13.22 -16.60
CA GLU A 37 1.31 -13.19 -16.88
C GLU A 37 2.15 -13.63 -15.67
N TRP A 38 1.73 -13.25 -14.45
CA TRP A 38 2.36 -13.75 -13.21
C TRP A 38 2.04 -15.22 -12.94
N ALA A 39 0.80 -15.64 -13.20
CA ALA A 39 0.37 -17.03 -13.03
C ALA A 39 1.07 -17.97 -14.02
N GLU A 40 1.33 -17.54 -15.26
CA GLU A 40 2.09 -18.31 -16.25
C GLU A 40 3.57 -18.43 -15.89
N HIS A 41 4.21 -17.35 -15.42
CA HIS A 41 5.60 -17.39 -14.97
C HIS A 41 5.79 -18.33 -13.75
N LEU A 42 4.85 -18.28 -12.80
CA LEU A 42 4.83 -19.15 -11.63
C LEU A 42 4.48 -20.61 -11.97
N ASN A 43 3.61 -20.86 -12.94
CA ASN A 43 3.37 -22.23 -13.43
C ASN A 43 4.64 -22.84 -14.05
N LYS A 44 5.38 -22.06 -14.85
CA LYS A 44 6.63 -22.52 -15.50
C LYS A 44 7.78 -22.71 -14.52
N GLN A 45 8.02 -21.78 -13.59
CA GLN A 45 9.09 -21.90 -12.60
C GLN A 45 8.88 -23.04 -11.59
N ARG A 46 7.67 -23.64 -11.53
CA ARG A 46 7.28 -24.45 -10.39
C ARG A 46 6.91 -25.90 -10.69
N LEU A 47 6.56 -26.20 -11.94
CA LEU A 47 6.84 -27.53 -12.49
C LEU A 47 8.32 -27.92 -12.21
N LEU A 48 9.24 -26.96 -12.38
CA LEU A 48 10.66 -27.11 -12.06
C LEU A 48 10.99 -27.16 -10.55
N PHE A 49 10.16 -26.59 -9.67
CA PHE A 49 10.42 -26.52 -8.21
C PHE A 49 9.91 -27.76 -7.47
N ILE A 50 8.77 -28.33 -7.89
CA ILE A 50 8.32 -29.64 -7.41
C ILE A 50 9.37 -30.69 -7.77
N GLU A 51 10.00 -30.59 -8.95
CA GLU A 51 11.07 -31.50 -9.38
C GLU A 51 12.35 -31.43 -8.53
N ASN A 52 12.70 -30.29 -7.93
CA ASN A 52 14.07 -30.07 -7.42
C ASN A 52 14.27 -29.92 -5.90
N GLU A 53 13.26 -29.66 -5.06
CA GLU A 53 13.52 -29.45 -3.60
C GLU A 53 12.70 -30.28 -2.62
N GLN A 54 11.62 -30.98 -3.02
CA GLN A 54 10.81 -31.81 -2.09
C GLN A 54 10.89 -33.33 -2.37
N ILE A 55 11.42 -33.73 -3.52
CA ILE A 55 11.35 -35.11 -4.02
C ILE A 55 12.52 -35.98 -3.57
N ASP A 56 13.61 -35.40 -3.07
CA ASP A 56 14.80 -36.14 -2.64
C ASP A 56 14.62 -36.88 -1.31
N TYR A 57 13.62 -36.50 -0.50
CA TYR A 57 13.33 -37.14 0.79
C TYR A 57 12.34 -38.30 0.69
N LEU A 58 11.73 -38.53 -0.49
CA LEU A 58 10.80 -39.62 -0.71
C LEU A 58 11.49 -40.83 -1.35
N THR A 59 11.09 -42.03 -0.92
CA THR A 59 11.47 -43.27 -1.60
C THR A 59 10.95 -43.30 -3.04
N ILE A 60 11.49 -44.20 -3.86
CA ILE A 60 11.04 -44.37 -5.26
C ILE A 60 9.54 -44.72 -5.30
N GLU A 61 9.08 -45.53 -4.34
CA GLU A 61 7.71 -45.98 -4.20
C GLU A 61 6.77 -44.82 -3.81
N GLU A 62 7.14 -44.02 -2.81
CA GLU A 62 6.36 -42.85 -2.39
C GLU A 62 6.25 -41.80 -3.49
N ARG A 63 7.32 -41.62 -4.30
CA ARG A 63 7.27 -40.75 -5.48
C ARG A 63 6.26 -41.24 -6.49
N LYS A 64 6.25 -42.54 -6.80
CA LYS A 64 5.24 -43.13 -7.70
C LYS A 64 3.83 -42.88 -7.17
N VAL A 65 3.60 -43.11 -5.87
CA VAL A 65 2.31 -42.88 -5.22
C VAL A 65 1.87 -41.42 -5.35
N LEU A 66 2.77 -40.46 -5.08
CA LEU A 66 2.50 -39.03 -5.24
C LEU A 66 2.13 -38.68 -6.68
N TYR A 67 2.93 -39.10 -7.66
CA TYR A 67 2.68 -38.80 -9.08
C TYR A 67 1.36 -39.40 -9.56
N THR A 68 1.09 -40.67 -9.22
CA THR A 68 -0.16 -41.32 -9.63
C THR A 68 -1.37 -40.68 -8.98
N ALA A 69 -1.31 -40.31 -7.70
CA ALA A 69 -2.40 -39.57 -7.03
C ALA A 69 -2.67 -38.21 -7.70
N CYS A 70 -1.62 -37.46 -8.07
CA CYS A 70 -1.75 -36.19 -8.79
C CYS A 70 -2.27 -36.37 -10.24
N GLN A 71 -2.02 -37.51 -10.88
CA GLN A 71 -2.59 -37.84 -12.19
C GLN A 71 -4.08 -38.19 -12.10
N VAL A 72 -4.49 -38.94 -11.06
CA VAL A 72 -5.89 -39.33 -10.83
C VAL A 72 -6.73 -38.13 -10.41
N VAL A 73 -6.20 -37.24 -9.57
CA VAL A 73 -6.86 -36.01 -9.14
C VAL A 73 -6.04 -34.80 -9.58
N PRO A 74 -6.14 -34.37 -10.86
CA PRO A 74 -5.27 -33.33 -11.44
C PRO A 74 -5.43 -31.94 -10.82
N THR A 75 -6.46 -31.73 -9.98
CA THR A 75 -6.72 -30.45 -9.30
C THR A 75 -6.03 -30.35 -7.94
N VAL A 76 -5.54 -31.45 -7.36
CA VAL A 76 -4.94 -31.50 -6.02
C VAL A 76 -3.59 -30.80 -5.98
N ASP A 77 -3.33 -30.04 -4.91
CA ASP A 77 -1.99 -29.51 -4.65
C ASP A 77 -0.99 -30.65 -4.32
N PRO A 78 0.09 -30.84 -5.12
CA PRO A 78 1.07 -31.91 -4.88
C PRO A 78 1.75 -31.81 -3.51
N SER A 79 1.92 -30.60 -2.96
CA SER A 79 2.48 -30.42 -1.62
C SER A 79 1.53 -30.90 -0.51
N TYR A 80 0.22 -30.90 -0.76
CA TYR A 80 -0.76 -31.51 0.14
C TYR A 80 -0.65 -33.04 0.12
N VAL A 81 -0.52 -33.64 -1.07
CA VAL A 81 -0.30 -35.09 -1.22
C VAL A 81 1.01 -35.52 -0.56
N TYR A 82 2.08 -34.75 -0.74
CA TYR A 82 3.35 -34.96 -0.03
C TYR A 82 3.16 -35.00 1.49
N ASN A 83 2.38 -34.07 2.06
CA ASN A 83 2.10 -34.05 3.51
C ASN A 83 1.25 -35.24 3.96
N LEU A 84 0.34 -35.75 3.13
CA LEU A 84 -0.41 -36.98 3.44
C LEU A 84 0.54 -38.18 3.53
N ILE A 85 1.53 -38.27 2.64
CA ILE A 85 2.53 -39.34 2.62
C ILE A 85 3.46 -39.22 3.84
N THR A 86 4.05 -38.04 4.06
CA THR A 86 5.11 -37.86 5.06
C THR A 86 4.62 -37.67 6.49
N THR A 87 3.50 -36.96 6.68
CA THR A 87 2.99 -36.60 8.02
C THR A 87 1.86 -37.51 8.46
N LYS A 88 1.01 -37.97 7.52
CA LYS A 88 -0.09 -38.90 7.83
C LYS A 88 0.23 -40.36 7.48
N TYR A 89 1.44 -40.63 6.98
CA TYR A 89 1.92 -41.97 6.65
C TYR A 89 0.98 -42.75 5.70
N MET A 90 0.35 -42.05 4.76
CA MET A 90 -0.48 -42.68 3.73
C MET A 90 0.41 -43.23 2.61
N SER A 91 0.45 -44.56 2.48
CA SER A 91 1.37 -45.26 1.57
C SER A 91 0.71 -45.84 0.31
N SER A 92 -0.61 -45.95 0.26
CA SER A 92 -1.35 -46.48 -0.90
C SER A 92 -2.07 -45.37 -1.66
N ILE A 93 -2.13 -45.48 -2.99
CA ILE A 93 -2.84 -44.54 -3.86
C ILE A 93 -4.33 -44.53 -3.52
N GLU A 94 -4.94 -45.69 -3.27
CA GLU A 94 -6.37 -45.84 -2.99
C GLU A 94 -6.76 -45.04 -1.75
N THR A 95 -6.01 -45.19 -0.66
CA THR A 95 -6.24 -44.44 0.59
C THR A 95 -6.11 -42.93 0.40
N ILE A 96 -5.12 -42.47 -0.39
CA ILE A 96 -4.93 -41.05 -0.68
C ILE A 96 -6.10 -40.52 -1.52
N VAL A 97 -6.49 -41.23 -2.57
CA VAL A 97 -7.57 -40.82 -3.48
C VAL A 97 -8.91 -40.81 -2.73
N GLU A 98 -9.20 -41.82 -1.90
CA GLU A 98 -10.38 -41.81 -1.03
C GLU A 98 -10.39 -40.62 -0.06
N HIS A 99 -9.22 -40.30 0.52
CA HIS A 99 -9.08 -39.11 1.39
C HIS A 99 -9.42 -37.83 0.63
N LEU A 100 -8.92 -37.67 -0.59
CA LEU A 100 -9.18 -36.50 -1.43
C LEU A 100 -10.65 -36.39 -1.86
N PHE A 101 -11.35 -37.51 -2.08
CA PHE A 101 -12.78 -37.45 -2.44
C PHE A 101 -13.71 -37.25 -1.24
N ARG A 102 -13.30 -37.67 -0.03
CA ARG A 102 -14.10 -37.47 1.19
C ARG A 102 -13.91 -36.09 1.82
N ASP A 103 -12.68 -35.59 1.83
CA ASP A 103 -12.34 -34.34 2.51
C ASP A 103 -12.14 -33.18 1.52
N ASN A 104 -12.48 -31.97 1.95
CA ASN A 104 -12.07 -30.76 1.22
C ASN A 104 -10.53 -30.67 1.19
N TYR A 105 -9.94 -30.76 -0.01
CA TYR A 105 -8.50 -30.66 -0.21
C TYR A 105 -8.09 -29.32 -0.85
N PRO A 106 -6.88 -28.83 -0.55
CA PRO A 106 -6.33 -27.67 -1.25
C PRO A 106 -6.07 -27.97 -2.72
N THR A 107 -6.55 -27.10 -3.60
CA THR A 107 -6.31 -27.21 -5.05
C THR A 107 -5.06 -26.45 -5.46
N ILE A 108 -4.44 -26.87 -6.58
CA ILE A 108 -3.33 -26.16 -7.22
C ILE A 108 -3.68 -24.68 -7.43
N LYS A 109 -4.88 -24.41 -7.93
CA LYS A 109 -5.36 -23.04 -8.19
C LYS A 109 -5.41 -22.19 -6.92
N GLN A 110 -5.85 -22.75 -5.80
CA GLN A 110 -5.89 -22.04 -4.51
C GLN A 110 -4.49 -21.73 -3.99
N ARG A 111 -3.55 -22.69 -4.10
CA ARG A 111 -2.16 -22.49 -3.72
C ARG A 111 -1.48 -21.40 -4.57
N ILE A 112 -1.59 -21.49 -5.89
CA ILE A 112 -1.03 -20.49 -6.82
C ILE A 112 -1.59 -19.11 -6.47
N ARG A 113 -2.91 -19.01 -6.26
CA ARG A 113 -3.53 -17.74 -5.87
C ARG A 113 -2.91 -17.19 -4.58
N ARG A 114 -2.79 -18.01 -3.53
CA ARG A 114 -2.19 -17.60 -2.25
C ARG A 114 -0.77 -17.07 -2.42
N GLU A 115 0.04 -17.74 -3.23
CA GLU A 115 1.43 -17.36 -3.45
C GLU A 115 1.59 -16.14 -4.35
N CYS A 116 0.78 -16.01 -5.41
CA CYS A 116 0.70 -14.78 -6.18
C CYS A 116 0.37 -13.59 -5.28
N MET A 117 -0.58 -13.76 -4.34
CA MET A 117 -0.93 -12.73 -3.38
C MET A 117 0.22 -12.43 -2.42
N GLU A 118 0.91 -13.46 -1.93
CA GLU A 118 2.06 -13.32 -1.05
C GLU A 118 3.23 -12.60 -1.73
N LEU A 119 3.50 -12.90 -3.01
CA LEU A 119 4.51 -12.20 -3.81
C LEU A 119 4.14 -10.74 -4.04
N ARG A 120 2.89 -10.47 -4.40
CA ARG A 120 2.40 -9.08 -4.55
C ARG A 120 2.49 -8.32 -3.24
N ARG A 121 2.10 -8.93 -2.12
CA ARG A 121 2.26 -8.37 -0.78
C ARG A 121 3.71 -8.01 -0.50
N LYS A 122 4.65 -8.95 -0.73
CA LYS A 122 6.08 -8.71 -0.51
C LYS A 122 6.58 -7.56 -1.36
N ALA A 123 6.16 -7.47 -2.62
CA ALA A 123 6.49 -6.35 -3.50
C ALA A 123 5.94 -5.02 -2.97
N TYR A 124 4.68 -4.96 -2.52
CA TYR A 124 4.12 -3.75 -1.93
C TYR A 124 4.85 -3.33 -0.66
N LEU A 125 5.19 -4.28 0.23
CA LEU A 125 5.81 -3.99 1.52
C LEU A 125 7.34 -3.86 1.45
N GLY A 126 7.95 -3.91 0.26
CA GLY A 126 9.40 -3.84 0.07
C GLY A 126 10.16 -5.06 0.63
N GLU A 127 9.47 -6.17 0.89
CA GLU A 127 10.06 -7.43 1.39
C GLU A 127 10.73 -8.26 0.28
N ASN A 128 10.65 -7.80 -0.98
CA ASN A 128 11.32 -8.42 -2.13
C ASN A 128 12.76 -7.92 -2.36
N GLY A 129 13.23 -6.94 -1.58
CA GLY A 129 14.59 -6.39 -1.69
C GLY A 129 14.75 -5.25 -2.71
N GLU A 130 13.68 -4.85 -3.39
CA GLU A 130 13.70 -3.69 -4.29
C GLU A 130 13.67 -2.38 -3.50
N PRO A 131 14.43 -1.35 -3.90
CA PRO A 131 14.42 -0.06 -3.24
C PRO A 131 13.08 0.65 -3.41
N PHE A 132 12.66 1.40 -2.38
CA PHE A 132 11.43 2.19 -2.45
C PHE A 132 11.60 3.43 -3.34
N ASP A 133 10.77 3.56 -4.37
CA ASP A 133 10.78 4.72 -5.27
C ASP A 133 9.95 5.88 -4.69
N PHE A 134 10.64 6.79 -4.00
CA PHE A 134 10.06 8.00 -3.43
C PHE A 134 9.44 8.92 -4.48
N VAL A 135 10.04 9.02 -5.67
CA VAL A 135 9.59 9.94 -6.73
C VAL A 135 8.26 9.45 -7.29
N GLN A 136 8.18 8.17 -7.64
CA GLN A 136 6.96 7.57 -8.14
C GLN A 136 5.85 7.62 -7.08
N PHE A 137 6.17 7.30 -5.82
CA PHE A 137 5.19 7.34 -4.74
C PHE A 137 4.62 8.75 -4.53
N LEU A 138 5.48 9.77 -4.45
CA LEU A 138 5.06 11.17 -4.25
C LEU A 138 4.40 11.79 -5.47
N THR A 139 4.67 11.27 -6.68
CA THR A 139 3.94 11.68 -7.88
C THR A 139 2.47 11.25 -7.81
N ILE A 140 2.21 10.04 -7.31
CA ILE A 140 0.84 9.51 -7.14
C ILE A 140 0.18 10.13 -5.89
N TYR A 141 0.94 10.29 -4.82
CA TYR A 141 0.49 10.82 -3.54
C TYR A 141 1.35 12.02 -3.12
N PRO A 142 1.06 13.24 -3.62
CA PRO A 142 1.87 14.43 -3.31
C PRO A 142 1.90 14.79 -1.81
N ASN A 143 0.78 14.56 -1.12
CA ASN A 143 0.62 14.84 0.31
C ASN A 143 0.07 13.60 1.04
N PRO A 144 0.90 12.55 1.20
CA PRO A 144 0.46 11.30 1.79
C PRO A 144 0.08 11.46 3.27
N GLU A 145 0.71 12.40 3.97
CA GLU A 145 0.42 12.69 5.39
C GLU A 145 -1.05 13.06 5.55
N ILE A 146 -1.51 14.04 4.76
CA ILE A 146 -2.87 14.58 4.81
C ILE A 146 -3.88 13.52 4.37
N LEU A 147 -3.56 12.77 3.32
CA LEU A 147 -4.45 11.76 2.76
C LEU A 147 -4.72 10.63 3.77
N PHE A 148 -3.67 10.06 4.34
CA PHE A 148 -3.78 8.91 5.22
C PHE A 148 -4.23 9.26 6.63
N GLU A 149 -4.01 10.50 7.07
CA GLU A 149 -4.49 11.01 8.37
C GLU A 149 -5.96 11.42 8.35
N LYS A 150 -6.51 11.78 7.17
CA LYS A 150 -7.93 12.12 7.03
C LYS A 150 -8.83 10.96 7.49
N LYS A 151 -9.78 11.28 8.38
CA LYS A 151 -10.77 10.31 8.87
C LYS A 151 -11.59 9.74 7.71
N ARG A 152 -11.60 8.42 7.58
CA ARG A 152 -12.37 7.68 6.56
C ARG A 152 -13.13 6.50 7.15
N LYS A 153 -14.13 6.01 6.42
CA LYS A 153 -14.75 4.71 6.71
C LYS A 153 -13.82 3.64 6.16
N THR A 154 -13.52 2.63 6.97
CA THR A 154 -12.71 1.48 6.58
C THR A 154 -13.61 0.25 6.45
N ASP A 155 -13.32 -0.59 5.46
CA ASP A 155 -14.07 -1.81 5.20
C ASP A 155 -13.45 -3.01 5.95
N GLU A 156 -14.12 -4.16 5.90
CA GLU A 156 -13.66 -5.36 6.63
C GLU A 156 -12.34 -5.91 6.06
N ILE A 157 -12.13 -5.79 4.75
CA ILE A 157 -10.92 -6.27 4.07
C ILE A 157 -9.72 -5.44 4.53
N TYR A 158 -9.81 -4.11 4.50
CA TYR A 158 -8.82 -3.20 5.06
C TYR A 158 -8.49 -3.55 6.51
N MET A 159 -9.51 -3.75 7.34
CA MET A 159 -9.30 -4.05 8.77
C MET A 159 -8.52 -5.35 8.98
N LYS A 160 -8.80 -6.38 8.19
CA LYS A 160 -8.07 -7.66 8.28
C LYS A 160 -6.62 -7.50 7.84
N HIS A 161 -6.37 -6.78 6.74
CA HIS A 161 -5.01 -6.46 6.28
C HIS A 161 -4.24 -5.64 7.32
N ALA A 162 -4.83 -4.57 7.84
CA ALA A 162 -4.23 -3.72 8.86
C ALA A 162 -3.87 -4.52 10.12
N MET A 163 -4.76 -5.41 10.58
CA MET A 163 -4.48 -6.26 11.74
C MET A 163 -3.36 -7.27 11.47
N ALA A 164 -3.34 -7.90 10.31
CA ALA A 164 -2.28 -8.82 9.89
C ALA A 164 -0.92 -8.12 9.74
N PHE A 165 -0.91 -6.87 9.31
CA PHE A 165 0.29 -6.04 9.23
C PHE A 165 0.80 -5.61 10.60
N LEU A 166 -0.08 -5.05 11.43
CA LEU A 166 0.28 -4.62 12.78
C LEU A 166 0.77 -5.80 13.63
N SER A 167 0.16 -6.99 13.52
CA SER A 167 0.61 -8.17 14.26
C SER A 167 2.00 -8.66 13.89
N ARG A 168 2.40 -8.50 12.62
CA ARG A 168 3.74 -8.88 12.13
C ARG A 168 4.79 -7.81 12.40
N LYS A 169 4.42 -6.53 12.35
CA LYS A 169 5.38 -5.44 12.63
C LYS A 169 5.59 -5.22 14.13
N PHE A 170 4.62 -5.62 14.95
CA PHE A 170 4.64 -5.45 16.39
C PHE A 170 4.44 -6.80 17.08
N GLU A 171 5.30 -7.77 16.74
CA GLU A 171 5.21 -9.14 17.22
C GLU A 171 5.33 -9.24 18.74
N GLN A 172 5.92 -8.26 19.43
CA GLN A 172 6.00 -8.31 20.89
C GLN A 172 4.66 -8.04 21.62
N TYR A 173 3.59 -7.68 20.89
CA TYR A 173 2.31 -7.27 21.48
C TYR A 173 1.21 -8.33 21.31
N ASP A 174 0.40 -8.53 22.34
CA ASP A 174 -0.79 -9.37 22.27
C ASP A 174 -1.82 -8.85 21.24
N MET A 175 -2.48 -9.77 20.53
CA MET A 175 -3.51 -9.46 19.53
C MET A 175 -4.68 -8.67 20.12
N LYS A 176 -5.09 -8.95 21.36
CA LYS A 176 -6.16 -8.19 22.03
C LYS A 176 -5.74 -6.74 22.26
N PHE A 177 -4.47 -6.53 22.57
CA PHE A 177 -3.89 -5.21 22.74
C PHE A 177 -3.87 -4.44 21.42
N LEU A 178 -3.33 -5.04 20.35
CA LEU A 178 -3.30 -4.44 19.01
C LEU A 178 -4.71 -4.06 18.52
N LYS A 179 -5.68 -4.97 18.69
CA LYS A 179 -7.09 -4.71 18.32
C LYS A 179 -7.68 -3.53 19.09
N LYS A 180 -7.35 -3.38 20.37
CA LYS A 180 -7.80 -2.25 21.19
C LYS A 180 -7.20 -0.93 20.72
N VAL A 181 -5.89 -0.89 20.45
CA VAL A 181 -5.22 0.30 19.88
C VAL A 181 -5.85 0.66 18.54
N PHE A 182 -5.97 -0.29 17.63
CA PHE A 182 -6.56 -0.08 16.31
C PHE A 182 -7.99 0.45 16.39
N THR A 183 -8.81 -0.08 17.30
CA THR A 183 -10.18 0.41 17.53
C THR A 183 -10.22 1.84 18.07
N ASN A 184 -9.33 2.19 19.00
CA ASN A 184 -9.22 3.54 19.55
C ASN A 184 -8.73 4.55 18.49
N CYS A 185 -7.91 4.09 17.55
CA CYS A 185 -7.48 4.83 16.36
C CYS A 185 -8.54 4.86 15.24
N LYS A 186 -9.82 4.65 15.57
CA LYS A 186 -10.95 4.63 14.63
C LYS A 186 -10.73 3.65 13.46
N LYS A 187 -9.99 2.57 13.69
CA LYS A 187 -9.66 1.53 12.71
C LYS A 187 -8.90 2.09 11.49
N GLN A 188 -8.01 3.06 11.72
CA GLN A 188 -7.08 3.59 10.72
C GLN A 188 -5.66 3.10 11.02
N LEU A 189 -4.94 2.67 9.99
CA LEU A 189 -3.62 2.06 10.12
C LEU A 189 -2.57 3.07 10.58
N LEU A 190 -2.42 4.20 9.88
CA LEU A 190 -1.35 5.16 10.16
C LEU A 190 -1.34 5.66 11.62
N PRO A 191 -2.46 6.12 12.21
CA PRO A 191 -2.46 6.55 13.62
C PRO A 191 -2.14 5.41 14.59
N ALA A 192 -2.61 4.18 14.31
CA ALA A 192 -2.31 3.02 15.15
C ALA A 192 -0.83 2.65 15.06
N TYR A 193 -0.26 2.66 13.86
CA TYR A 193 1.14 2.37 13.60
C TYR A 193 2.06 3.37 14.31
N ARG A 194 1.84 4.68 14.17
CA ARG A 194 2.64 5.72 14.85
C ARG A 194 2.65 5.53 16.38
N ILE A 195 1.49 5.24 16.97
CA ILE A 195 1.34 4.99 18.41
C ILE A 195 2.15 3.75 18.84
N LEU A 196 2.07 2.66 18.08
CA LEU A 196 2.78 1.42 18.38
C LEU A 196 4.29 1.55 18.15
N LYS A 197 4.73 2.22 17.08
CA LYS A 197 6.13 2.53 16.76
C LYS A 197 6.77 3.33 17.90
N LYS A 198 6.17 4.45 18.29
CA LYS A 198 6.66 5.28 19.40
C LYS A 198 6.76 4.50 20.72
N HIS A 199 5.78 3.65 21.01
CA HIS A 199 5.85 2.82 22.22
C HIS A 199 6.93 1.74 22.12
N ALA A 200 7.12 1.12 20.96
CA ALA A 200 8.17 0.13 20.74
C ALA A 200 9.57 0.75 20.88
N GLU A 201 9.78 1.96 20.35
CA GLU A 201 11.04 2.72 20.47
C GLU A 201 11.34 3.11 21.92
N ALA A 202 10.36 3.60 22.67
CA ALA A 202 10.51 3.91 24.09
C ALA A 202 10.90 2.65 24.89
N PHE A 203 10.27 1.51 24.57
CA PHE A 203 10.59 0.23 25.18
C PHE A 203 12.02 -0.23 24.88
N ALA A 204 12.48 -0.06 23.63
CA ALA A 204 13.83 -0.43 23.21
C ALA A 204 14.92 0.40 23.91
N LYS A 205 14.62 1.64 24.28
CA LYS A 205 15.55 2.54 24.99
C LYS A 205 15.65 2.28 26.50
N GLY A 206 14.94 1.27 27.03
CA GLY A 206 14.95 0.95 28.45
C GLY A 206 14.22 1.98 29.32
N GLU A 207 13.49 2.92 28.71
CA GLU A 207 12.59 3.81 29.43
C GLU A 207 11.42 2.98 29.98
N ASN A 208 10.87 3.38 31.14
CA ASN A 208 9.58 2.86 31.60
C ASN A 208 8.54 3.22 30.54
N ALA A 209 8.31 2.31 29.57
CA ALA A 209 7.45 2.58 28.43
C ALA A 209 6.10 3.10 28.94
N PRO A 210 5.70 4.31 28.54
CA PRO A 210 4.54 4.94 29.14
C PRO A 210 3.33 4.06 28.89
N HIS A 211 2.57 3.77 29.95
CA HIS A 211 1.25 3.16 29.79
C HIS A 211 0.50 3.91 28.70
N PHE A 212 -0.05 3.19 27.70
CA PHE A 212 -0.80 3.84 26.62
C PHE A 212 -1.90 4.71 27.21
N ILE A 213 -1.74 6.03 27.07
CA ILE A 213 -2.79 7.01 27.32
C ILE A 213 -3.44 7.25 25.96
N THR A 214 -4.55 6.58 25.73
CA THR A 214 -5.42 6.89 24.60
C THR A 214 -6.02 8.29 24.79
N ASN A 215 -6.54 8.92 23.73
CA ASN A 215 -7.26 10.20 23.86
C ASN A 215 -8.43 10.13 24.86
N ALA A 216 -8.92 8.93 25.18
CA ALA A 216 -9.92 8.67 26.21
C ALA A 216 -9.35 8.48 27.64
N ARG A 217 -8.06 8.74 27.87
CA ARG A 217 -7.33 8.49 29.14
C ARG A 217 -7.42 7.05 29.65
N ILE A 218 -7.74 6.09 28.79
CA ILE A 218 -7.85 4.67 29.17
C ILE A 218 -6.43 4.10 29.27
N LYS A 219 -5.99 3.76 30.49
CA LYS A 219 -4.78 2.97 30.75
C LYS A 219 -4.97 1.58 30.17
N VAL A 220 -4.34 1.29 29.04
CA VAL A 220 -4.29 -0.09 28.53
C VAL A 220 -3.08 -0.78 29.15
N LYS A 221 -3.32 -1.82 29.96
CA LYS A 221 -2.23 -2.66 30.49
C LYS A 221 -1.54 -3.33 29.31
N PHE A 222 -0.23 -3.07 29.19
CA PHE A 222 0.63 -3.75 28.26
C PHE A 222 0.61 -5.26 28.56
N ARG A 223 0.51 -6.07 27.51
CA ARG A 223 0.58 -7.53 27.61
C ARG A 223 1.54 -8.00 26.53
N ARG A 224 2.72 -8.48 26.95
CA ARG A 224 3.58 -9.29 26.07
C ARG A 224 2.83 -10.56 25.71
N ILE A 225 3.13 -11.10 24.54
CA ILE A 225 2.61 -12.38 24.09
C ILE A 225 2.74 -13.42 25.22
N SER A 226 1.60 -14.04 25.55
CA SER A 226 1.57 -15.40 26.09
C SER A 226 1.43 -16.33 24.88
N ASP A 227 2.34 -17.29 24.70
CA ASP A 227 2.62 -18.22 23.57
C ASP A 227 1.44 -18.87 22.79
N SER A 228 0.36 -18.16 22.48
CA SER A 228 -0.91 -18.78 22.05
C SER A 228 -1.68 -18.03 20.96
N GLY A 229 -1.20 -16.86 20.52
CA GLY A 229 -1.85 -16.11 19.45
C GLY A 229 -1.33 -16.53 18.08
N LYS A 230 -2.14 -17.24 17.27
CA LYS A 230 -1.85 -17.39 15.84
C LYS A 230 -1.82 -15.99 15.20
N VAL A 231 -0.72 -15.66 14.52
CA VAL A 231 -0.60 -14.43 13.71
C VAL A 231 -1.68 -14.50 12.62
N PRO A 232 -2.57 -13.50 12.50
CA PRO A 232 -3.59 -13.49 11.45
C PRO A 232 -2.96 -13.60 10.07
N GLU A 233 -3.52 -14.45 9.22
CA GLU A 233 -3.18 -14.47 7.80
C GLU A 233 -3.73 -13.23 7.10
N TYR A 234 -3.06 -12.79 6.03
CA TYR A 234 -3.59 -11.75 5.17
C TYR A 234 -4.77 -12.30 4.36
N PRO A 235 -5.83 -11.50 4.12
CA PRO A 235 -6.92 -11.89 3.23
C PRO A 235 -6.46 -12.20 1.80
N ASP A 236 -7.16 -13.13 1.15
CA ASP A 236 -7.00 -13.47 -0.28
C ASP A 236 -7.49 -12.39 -1.26
N SER A 237 -8.01 -11.26 -0.76
CA SER A 237 -8.47 -10.11 -1.53
C SER A 237 -7.49 -8.95 -1.33
N LEU A 238 -7.02 -8.32 -2.40
CA LEU A 238 -6.13 -7.16 -2.29
C LEU A 238 -6.91 -5.92 -1.86
N ASP A 239 -6.27 -5.10 -1.04
CA ASP A 239 -6.71 -3.75 -0.70
C ASP A 239 -5.59 -2.79 -1.04
N GLU A 240 -5.69 -2.14 -2.20
CA GLU A 240 -4.67 -1.23 -2.69
C GLU A 240 -4.47 -0.05 -1.74
N LEU A 241 -5.54 0.49 -1.17
CA LEU A 241 -5.46 1.64 -0.25
C LEU A 241 -4.65 1.26 1.00
N PHE A 242 -4.92 0.08 1.57
CA PHE A 242 -4.13 -0.47 2.66
C PHE A 242 -2.65 -0.59 2.29
N PHE A 243 -2.32 -1.17 1.13
CA PHE A 243 -0.92 -1.37 0.75
C PHE A 243 -0.18 -0.04 0.59
N ARG A 244 -0.81 0.98 0.03
CA ARG A 244 -0.22 2.32 -0.12
C ARG A 244 -0.01 3.02 1.22
N GLU A 245 -0.96 2.86 2.14
CA GLU A 245 -0.81 3.39 3.50
C GLU A 245 0.26 2.63 4.29
N ALA A 246 0.34 1.31 4.12
CA ALA A 246 1.37 0.49 4.76
C ALA A 246 2.77 0.86 4.25
N GLN A 247 2.92 1.09 2.94
CA GLN A 247 4.15 1.66 2.35
C GLN A 247 4.54 2.98 3.02
N TYR A 248 3.58 3.90 3.14
CA TYR A 248 3.81 5.17 3.82
C TYR A 248 4.20 4.97 5.29
N CYS A 249 3.58 4.04 6.03
CA CYS A 249 3.95 3.74 7.41
C CYS A 249 5.39 3.22 7.55
N LEU A 250 5.84 2.39 6.61
CA LEU A 250 7.21 1.83 6.64
C LEU A 250 8.26 2.90 6.32
N HIS A 251 7.97 3.78 5.38
CA HIS A 251 8.91 4.77 4.85
C HIS A 251 8.61 6.20 5.31
N GLU A 252 7.83 6.38 6.38
CA GLU A 252 7.31 7.69 6.80
C GLU A 252 8.43 8.72 7.00
N ASP A 253 9.44 8.37 7.80
CA ASP A 253 10.55 9.28 8.14
C ASP A 253 11.40 9.60 6.90
N GLU A 254 11.60 8.61 6.03
CA GLU A 254 12.40 8.73 4.81
C GLU A 254 11.68 9.59 3.76
N ILE A 255 10.37 9.44 3.63
CA ILE A 255 9.51 10.28 2.78
C ILE A 255 9.53 11.72 3.28
N LEU A 256 9.36 11.94 4.60
CA LEU A 256 9.40 13.28 5.19
C LEU A 256 10.77 13.94 5.00
N ASN A 257 11.85 13.20 5.22
CA ASN A 257 13.22 13.68 5.00
C ASN A 257 13.47 13.97 3.51
N TYR A 258 12.99 13.12 2.61
CA TYR A 258 13.08 13.36 1.17
C TYR A 258 12.38 14.66 0.77
N LYS A 259 11.14 14.89 1.24
CA LYS A 259 10.40 16.13 0.99
C LYS A 259 11.13 17.36 1.54
N ALA A 260 11.65 17.29 2.77
CA ALA A 260 12.39 18.38 3.39
C ALA A 260 13.67 18.71 2.63
N ASN A 261 14.47 17.70 2.27
CA ASN A 261 15.71 17.87 1.51
C ASN A 261 15.45 18.42 0.11
N HIS A 262 14.40 17.93 -0.57
CA HIS A 262 14.01 18.44 -1.88
C HIS A 262 13.57 19.92 -1.81
N ALA A 263 12.78 20.29 -0.80
CA ALA A 263 12.37 21.68 -0.58
C ALA A 263 13.57 22.59 -0.26
N ALA A 264 14.51 22.12 0.57
CA ALA A 264 15.73 22.85 0.90
C ALA A 264 16.61 23.08 -0.35
N LYS A 265 16.89 22.03 -1.13
CA LYS A 265 17.64 22.13 -2.39
C LYS A 265 16.98 23.10 -3.37
N ARG A 266 15.65 23.04 -3.50
CA ARG A 266 14.90 23.94 -4.36
C ARG A 266 15.01 25.40 -3.90
N LYS A 267 14.93 25.64 -2.58
CA LYS A 267 15.11 26.97 -2.00
C LYS A 267 16.51 27.51 -2.27
N GLU A 268 17.55 26.70 -2.06
CA GLU A 268 18.94 27.07 -2.36
C GLU A 268 19.14 27.37 -3.85
N ALA A 269 18.54 26.57 -4.74
CA ALA A 269 18.59 26.81 -6.19
C ALA A 269 17.92 28.13 -6.58
N LEU A 270 16.76 28.46 -5.98
CA LEU A 270 16.09 29.75 -6.18
C LEU A 270 16.95 30.92 -5.70
N GLU A 271 17.49 30.87 -4.48
CA GLU A 271 18.35 31.92 -3.93
C GLU A 271 19.64 32.09 -4.75
N HIS A 272 20.19 31.00 -5.29
CA HIS A 272 21.34 31.05 -6.19
C HIS A 272 20.95 31.68 -7.54
N ALA A 273 19.82 31.29 -8.13
CA ALA A 273 19.37 31.84 -9.40
C ALA A 273 19.02 33.32 -9.28
N GLU A 274 18.39 33.73 -8.18
CA GLU A 274 18.05 35.12 -7.89
C GLU A 274 19.33 35.99 -7.78
N ARG A 275 20.31 35.55 -6.98
CA ARG A 275 21.59 36.28 -6.83
C ARG A 275 22.38 36.44 -8.12
N ASN A 276 22.22 35.52 -9.07
CA ASN A 276 22.93 35.52 -10.34
C ASN A 276 22.08 36.02 -11.52
N GLY A 277 20.85 36.47 -11.29
CA GLY A 277 19.95 36.92 -12.35
C GLY A 277 19.59 35.81 -13.37
N LEU A 278 19.56 34.55 -12.92
CA LEU A 278 19.28 33.37 -13.75
C LEU A 278 17.81 32.93 -13.73
N LEU A 279 16.96 33.65 -12.99
CA LEU A 279 15.52 33.39 -12.96
C LEU A 279 14.90 33.65 -14.35
N LYS A 280 13.93 32.81 -14.69
CA LYS A 280 13.20 32.84 -15.95
C LYS A 280 11.84 33.49 -15.76
N GLY A 281 11.42 34.20 -16.80
CA GLY A 281 10.11 34.81 -16.94
C GLY A 281 9.16 33.90 -17.71
N CYS A 282 7.92 33.78 -17.23
CA CYS A 282 6.85 33.12 -17.97
C CYS A 282 6.05 34.14 -18.79
N ILE A 283 5.86 33.89 -20.09
CA ILE A 283 5.12 34.82 -20.95
C ILE A 283 3.60 34.85 -20.70
N ILE A 284 3.05 33.87 -19.98
CA ILE A 284 1.61 33.78 -19.68
C ILE A 284 1.27 34.55 -18.39
N CYS A 285 1.99 34.27 -17.29
CA CYS A 285 1.73 34.95 -16.01
C CYS A 285 2.58 36.20 -15.79
N CYS A 286 3.56 36.47 -16.65
CA CYS A 286 4.49 37.61 -16.56
C CYS A 286 5.25 37.70 -15.23
N GLU A 287 5.51 36.55 -14.59
CA GLU A 287 6.31 36.49 -13.36
C GLU A 287 7.74 35.99 -13.67
N ASP A 288 8.75 36.68 -13.12
CA ASP A 288 10.18 36.41 -13.28
C ASP A 288 10.78 35.68 -12.07
N ARG A 289 10.19 34.54 -11.71
CA ARG A 289 10.52 33.80 -10.48
C ARG A 289 10.80 32.31 -10.66
N TYR A 290 11.00 31.86 -11.90
CA TYR A 290 11.08 30.44 -12.20
C TYR A 290 12.52 29.98 -12.42
N LEU A 291 12.83 28.75 -12.00
CA LEU A 291 14.05 28.07 -12.41
C LEU A 291 13.89 27.55 -13.85
N ASP A 292 14.99 27.38 -14.57
CA ASP A 292 14.97 26.81 -15.93
C ASP A 292 14.28 25.44 -15.97
N GLU A 293 14.46 24.62 -14.93
CA GLU A 293 13.80 23.32 -14.77
C GLU A 293 12.27 23.42 -14.67
N ASP A 294 11.72 24.57 -14.27
CA ASP A 294 10.28 24.84 -14.14
C ASP A 294 9.67 25.42 -15.41
N MET A 295 10.48 25.63 -16.44
CA MET A 295 10.06 26.16 -17.73
C MET A 295 9.85 25.03 -18.73
N ILE A 296 8.82 25.19 -19.57
CA ILE A 296 8.52 24.36 -20.72
C ILE A 296 8.69 25.24 -21.96
N LYS A 297 9.44 24.73 -22.94
CA LYS A 297 9.63 25.43 -24.21
C LYS A 297 8.63 24.91 -25.25
N CYS A 298 8.16 25.79 -26.13
CA CYS A 298 7.37 25.36 -27.27
C CYS A 298 8.22 24.50 -28.23
N ASN A 299 7.57 23.75 -29.13
CA ASN A 299 8.28 22.92 -30.13
C ASN A 299 9.27 23.70 -30.99
N ASN A 300 9.00 25.00 -31.21
CA ASN A 300 9.86 25.88 -31.99
C ASN A 300 10.96 26.55 -31.14
N GLY A 301 11.00 26.29 -29.83
CA GLY A 301 12.00 26.81 -28.89
C GLY A 301 11.86 28.29 -28.49
N ASN A 302 11.05 29.07 -29.22
CA ASN A 302 10.99 30.53 -29.09
C ASN A 302 10.12 31.05 -27.94
N HIS A 303 9.35 30.19 -27.27
CA HIS A 303 8.46 30.58 -26.18
C HIS A 303 8.72 29.70 -24.96
N GLU A 304 8.84 30.32 -23.79
CA GLU A 304 9.03 29.65 -22.50
C GLU A 304 7.82 29.93 -21.59
N PHE A 305 7.29 28.86 -20.99
CA PHE A 305 6.11 28.89 -20.13
C PHE A 305 6.42 28.20 -18.82
N CYS A 306 5.96 28.71 -17.68
CA CYS A 306 6.07 27.94 -16.44
C CYS A 306 5.14 26.72 -16.48
N LYS A 307 5.57 25.63 -15.83
CA LYS A 307 4.79 24.38 -15.73
C LYS A 307 3.36 24.59 -15.23
N ASP A 308 3.15 25.55 -14.33
CA ASP A 308 1.82 25.83 -13.76
C ASP A 308 0.86 26.41 -14.80
N CYS A 309 1.31 27.36 -15.62
CA CYS A 309 0.49 27.93 -16.70
C CYS A 309 0.14 26.86 -17.74
N VAL A 310 1.10 25.99 -18.09
CA VAL A 310 0.86 24.88 -19.02
C VAL A 310 -0.15 23.89 -18.44
N LYS A 311 -0.01 23.55 -17.16
CA LYS A 311 -0.94 22.67 -16.45
C LYS A 311 -2.35 23.24 -16.42
N GLN A 312 -2.51 24.49 -16.01
CA GLN A 312 -3.82 25.15 -15.97
C GLN A 312 -4.46 25.23 -17.36
N HIS A 313 -3.68 25.54 -18.39
CA HIS A 313 -4.17 25.55 -19.77
C HIS A 313 -4.65 24.17 -20.21
N ALA A 314 -3.89 23.11 -19.93
CA ALA A 314 -4.29 21.73 -20.23
C ALA A 314 -5.57 21.33 -19.49
N GLU A 315 -5.67 21.65 -18.19
CA GLU A 315 -6.87 21.38 -17.38
C GLU A 315 -8.11 22.10 -17.94
N ALA A 316 -7.98 23.37 -18.35
CA ALA A 316 -9.06 24.13 -18.97
C ALA A 316 -9.50 23.51 -20.31
N GLN A 317 -8.55 23.17 -21.19
CA GLN A 317 -8.86 22.55 -22.48
C GLN A 317 -9.54 21.16 -22.33
N ILE A 318 -9.19 20.39 -21.30
CA ILE A 318 -9.88 19.14 -20.96
C ILE A 318 -11.31 19.45 -20.48
N GLY A 319 -11.49 20.46 -19.62
CA GLY A 319 -12.80 20.87 -19.12
C GLY A 319 -13.75 21.38 -20.22
N ASP A 320 -13.21 22.10 -21.19
CA ASP A 320 -13.96 22.68 -22.32
C ASP A 320 -14.32 21.66 -23.40
N GLY A 321 -13.84 20.41 -23.29
CA GLY A 321 -14.07 19.36 -24.30
C GLY A 321 -13.34 19.62 -25.62
N SER A 322 -12.36 20.52 -25.63
CA SER A 322 -11.61 20.95 -26.82
C SER A 322 -10.70 19.86 -27.40
N PHE A 323 -10.50 18.77 -26.67
CA PHE A 323 -9.79 17.59 -27.15
C PHE A 323 -10.76 16.63 -27.83
N ASN A 324 -10.72 16.59 -29.17
CA ASN A 324 -11.28 15.48 -29.93
C ASN A 324 -10.37 14.26 -29.70
N PHE A 325 -10.88 13.25 -28.98
CA PHE A 325 -10.19 11.97 -28.78
C PHE A 325 -10.33 11.04 -29.98
#